data_AF-A0A231RMI0-F1
#
_entry.id   AF-A0A231RMI0-F1
#
_cell.length_a   1.000
_cell.length_b   1.000
_cell.length_c   1.000
_cell.angle_alpha   90.00
_cell.angle_beta   90.00
_cell.angle_gamma   90.00
#
_symmetry.space_group_name_H-M   'P 1'
#
loop_
_entity.id
_entity.type
_entity.pdbx_description
1 polymer ?
#
loop_
_entity_poly.entity_id
_entity_poly.type
_entity_poly.pdbx_seq_one_letter_code
_entity_poly.pdbx_strand_id
1 'polypeptide(L)' 'MHFDIRDRLAALAEERLDDMLPHTPIGKWAHNLLAHDGYHVGQIILLRKLQGSWPARRSFE' A
#
# COMPACT_ATOMS: atom_id res chain seq x y z
N MET A 1 -2.94 10.07 10.08
CA MET A 1 -2.58 8.66 10.30
C MET A 1 -1.84 8.04 9.11
N HIS A 2 -2.43 7.86 7.91
CA HIS A 2 -1.65 7.35 6.75
C HIS A 2 -0.70 8.38 6.13
N PHE A 3 -1.06 9.68 6.15
CA PHE A 3 -0.19 10.76 5.67
C PHE A 3 1.13 10.82 6.44
N ASP A 4 1.07 10.65 7.76
CA ASP A 4 2.25 10.69 8.64
C ASP A 4 3.23 9.55 8.35
N ILE A 5 2.73 8.37 7.94
CA ILE A 5 3.55 7.24 7.53
C ILE A 5 4.22 7.54 6.18
N ARG A 6 3.45 8.06 5.21
CA ARG A 6 3.98 8.43 3.89
C ARG A 6 5.10 9.45 4.01
N ASP A 7 4.89 10.52 4.78
CA ASP A 7 5.86 11.61 4.89
C ASP A 7 7.13 11.17 5.62
N ARG A 8 7.01 10.28 6.63
CA ARG A 8 8.16 9.67 7.30
C ARG A 8 8.94 8.72 6.39
N LEU A 9 8.27 7.92 5.56
CA LEU A 9 8.92 7.05 4.58
C LEU A 9 9.60 7.86 3.47
N ALA A 10 8.95 8.93 3.00
CA ALA A 10 9.51 9.82 1.96
C ALA A 10 10.74 10.60 2.45
N ALA A 11 10.82 10.90 3.75
CA ALA A 11 11.97 11.56 4.37
C ALA A 11 13.05 10.58 4.85
N LEU A 12 12.84 9.27 4.71
CA LEU A 12 13.80 8.25 5.14
C LEU A 12 14.95 8.16 4.13
N ALA A 13 16.19 8.24 4.63
CA ALA A 13 17.36 7.99 3.80
C ALA A 13 17.41 6.53 3.34
N GLU A 14 17.84 6.28 2.10
CA GLU A 14 17.78 4.95 1.47
C GLU A 14 18.58 3.91 2.25
N GLU A 15 19.72 4.28 2.82
CA GLU A 15 20.59 3.40 3.61
C GLU A 15 19.90 2.88 4.87
N ARG A 16 18.89 3.61 5.36
CA ARG A 16 18.10 3.22 6.54
C ARG A 16 17.00 2.20 6.21
N LEU A 17 16.78 1.87 4.94
CA LEU A 17 15.86 0.80 4.57
C LEU A 17 16.32 -0.57 5.08
N ASP A 18 17.63 -0.73 5.28
CA ASP A 18 18.23 -1.94 5.84
C ASP A 18 18.21 -1.99 7.38
N ASP A 19 17.84 -0.89 8.05
CA ASP A 19 17.66 -0.88 9.51
C ASP A 19 16.61 -1.93 9.91
N MET A 20 16.87 -2.64 11.01
CA MET A 20 16.00 -3.70 11.49
C MET A 20 14.85 -3.15 12.35
N LEU A 21 13.61 -3.43 11.94
CA LEU A 21 12.50 -3.59 12.89
C LEU A 21 12.66 -4.93 13.63
N PRO A 22 11.88 -5.25 14.69
CA PRO A 22 12.13 -6.42 15.55
C PRO A 22 12.42 -7.73 14.82
N HIS A 23 11.84 -7.96 13.63
CA HIS A 23 12.04 -9.18 12.85
C HIS A 23 12.24 -8.96 11.34
N THR A 24 12.32 -7.72 10.83
CA THR A 24 12.32 -7.47 9.37
C THR A 24 12.95 -6.10 9.07
N PRO A 25 13.78 -5.97 8.01
CA PRO A 25 14.27 -4.66 7.57
C PRO A 25 13.13 -3.69 7.24
N ILE A 26 13.30 -2.40 7.51
CA ILE A 26 12.25 -1.38 7.27
C ILE A 26 11.76 -1.44 5.81
N GLY A 27 12.67 -1.51 4.83
CA GLY A 27 12.32 -1.57 3.41
C GLY A 27 11.48 -2.79 3.07
N LYS A 28 11.85 -3.96 3.59
CA LYS A 28 11.10 -5.21 3.38
C LYS A 28 9.72 -5.15 4.05
N TRP A 29 9.63 -4.58 5.25
CA TRP A 29 8.36 -4.39 5.94
C TRP A 29 7.43 -3.45 5.15
N ALA A 30 7.93 -2.31 4.68
CA ALA A 30 7.16 -1.35 3.89
C ALA A 30 6.69 -1.97 2.56
N HIS A 31 7.56 -2.69 1.87
CA HIS A 31 7.21 -3.41 0.65
C HIS A 31 6.09 -4.43 0.88
N ASN A 32 6.19 -5.23 1.94
CA ASN A 32 5.17 -6.22 2.30
C ASN A 32 3.81 -5.56 2.58
N LEU A 33 3.80 -4.40 3.25
CA LEU A 33 2.59 -3.65 3.51
C LEU A 33 1.94 -3.16 2.19
N LEU A 34 2.73 -2.60 1.28
CA LEU A 34 2.23 -2.18 -0.05
C LEU A 34 1.64 -3.37 -0.83
N ALA A 35 2.33 -4.51 -0.83
CA ALA A 35 1.86 -5.71 -1.52
C ALA A 35 0.55 -6.26 -0.93
N HIS A 36 0.45 -6.29 0.40
CA HIS A 36 -0.77 -6.65 1.12
C HIS A 36 -1.95 -5.75 0.76
N ASP A 37 -1.74 -4.43 0.78
CA ASP A 37 -2.79 -3.47 0.46
C ASP A 37 -3.24 -3.60 -1.00
N GLY A 38 -2.29 -3.76 -1.93
CA GLY A 38 -2.59 -4.04 -3.34
C GLY A 38 -3.41 -5.32 -3.54
N TYR A 39 -3.08 -6.39 -2.82
CA TYR A 39 -3.83 -7.65 -2.85
C TYR A 39 -5.28 -7.46 -2.40
N HIS A 40 -5.49 -6.82 -1.25
CA HIS A 40 -6.85 -6.58 -0.72
C HIS A 40 -7.65 -5.58 -1.56
N VAL A 41 -7.00 -4.56 -2.13
CA VAL A 41 -7.64 -3.67 -3.11
C VAL A 41 -8.14 -4.47 -4.32
N GLY A 42 -7.35 -5.43 -4.82
CA GLY A 42 -7.76 -6.35 -5.88
C GLY A 42 -9.01 -7.14 -5.52
N GLN A 43 -9.07 -7.71 -4.31
CA GLN A 43 -10.25 -8.44 -3.82
C GLN A 43 -11.49 -7.53 -3.72
N ILE A 44 -11.35 -6.31 -3.19
CA ILE A 44 -12.44 -5.34 -3.08
C ILE A 44 -12.98 -4.97 -4.47
N ILE A 45 -12.08 -4.69 -5.42
CA ILE A 45 -12.48 -4.37 -6.80
C ILE A 45 -13.22 -5.55 -7.43
N LEU A 46 -12.75 -6.78 -7.23
CA LEU A 46 -13.42 -7.97 -7.75
C LEU A 46 -14.85 -8.10 -7.20
N LEU A 47 -15.01 -7.98 -5.88
CA LEU A 47 -16.33 -8.04 -5.23
C LEU A 47 -17.26 -6.94 -5.73
N ARG A 48 -16.77 -5.69 -5.84
CA ARG A 48 -17.58 -4.57 -6.34
C ARG A 48 -18.00 -4.75 -7.79
N LYS A 49 -17.14 -5.35 -8.63
CA LYS A 49 -17.51 -5.73 -10.01
C LYS A 49 -18.62 -6.77 -10.02
N LEU A 50 -18.51 -7.83 -9.20
CA LEU A 50 -19.54 -8.87 -9.09
C LEU A 50 -20.88 -8.33 -8.56
N GLN A 51 -20.84 -7.34 -7.67
CA GLN A 51 -22.03 -6.70 -7.10
C GLN A 51 -22.60 -5.56 -7.95
N GLY A 52 -21.96 -5.21 -9.07
CA GLY A 52 -22.36 -4.07 -9.91
C GLY A 52 -22.14 -2.69 -9.28
N SER A 53 -21.49 -2.60 -8.12
CA SER A 53 -21.19 -1.35 -7.42
C SER A 53 -19.89 -0.69 -7.89
N TRP A 54 -19.18 -1.33 -8.82
CA TRP A 54 -18.02 -0.75 -9.51
C TRP A 54 -18.43 -0.13 -10.86
N PRO A 55 -18.21 1.18 -11.11
CA PRO A 55 -18.59 1.81 -12.37
C PRO A 55 -17.90 1.16 -13.58
N ALA A 56 -18.68 0.82 -14.61
CA ALA A 56 -18.16 0.25 -15.85
C ALA A 56 -17.32 1.26 -16.65
N ARG A 57 -17.67 2.55 -16.54
CA ARG A 57 -16.93 3.68 -17.12
C ARG A 57 -16.35 4.52 -15.98
N ARG A 58 -15.03 4.67 -15.96
CA ARG A 58 -14.32 5.54 -15.01
C ARG A 58 -14.06 6.90 -15.68
N SER A 59 -14.29 7.99 -14.96
CA SER A 59 -13.83 9.34 -15.36
C SER A 59 -12.66 9.72 -14.47
N PHE A 60 -11.64 10.35 -15.04
CA PHE A 60 -10.46 10.84 -14.34
C PHE A 60 -10.26 12.30 -14.76
N GLU A 61 -11.19 13.15 -14.33
CA GLU A 61 -11.01 14.62 -14.41
C GLU A 61 -10.08 15.09 -13.30
#